data_AF-A0A8J6GVE2-F1
#
_entry.id   AF-A0A8J6GVE2-F1
#
_cell.length_a   1.000
_cell.length_b   1.000
_cell.length_c   1.000
_cell.angle_alpha   90.00
_cell.angle_beta   90.00
_cell.angle_gamma   90.00
#
_symmetry.space_group_name_H-M   'P 1'
#
loop_
_entity.id
_entity.type
_entity.pdbx_description
1 polymer ?
#
loop_
_entity_poly.entity_id
_entity_poly.type
_entity_poly.pdbx_seq_one_letter_code
_entity_poly.pdbx_strand_id
1 'polypeptide(L)'
;MEESKVKFENLCKLMKEILDKKVEKVTISNRLVSSPCCIVTSTYGWTANMERIMKATMGYMMAKKHLEINHDHPIVETLRQKAEADKNGKAVKDLVVLLFETALLSSGFSLEDPQTHSNRIYRMIKLGLGIDEDEVTAEEPSAAVPDEIPPLEGDEDASRKEEVD
;
A
#
# COMPACT_ATOMS: atom_id res chain seq x y z
N MET A 1 12.50 -26.44 -7.85
CA MET A 1 13.04 -25.06 -7.72
C MET A 1 13.56 -24.51 -9.05
N GLU A 2 14.41 -25.24 -9.78
CA GLU A 2 14.89 -24.80 -11.11
C GLU A 2 13.74 -24.62 -12.11
N GLU A 3 12.83 -25.59 -12.18
CA GLU A 3 11.66 -25.54 -13.08
C GLU A 3 10.70 -24.39 -12.73
N SER A 4 10.42 -24.17 -11.44
CA SER A 4 9.62 -23.02 -10.96
C SER A 4 10.30 -21.69 -11.30
N LYS A 5 11.63 -21.58 -11.21
CA LYS A 5 12.34 -20.34 -11.60
C LYS A 5 12.10 -20.02 -13.06
N VAL A 6 12.21 -21.00 -13.95
CA VAL A 6 11.99 -20.82 -15.39
C VAL A 6 10.53 -20.47 -15.66
N LYS A 7 9.59 -21.22 -15.06
CA LYS A 7 8.14 -21.01 -15.23
C LYS A 7 7.70 -19.60 -14.82
N PHE A 8 8.26 -19.05 -13.73
CA PHE A 8 7.88 -17.73 -13.20
C PHE A 8 8.83 -16.61 -13.61
N GLU A 9 9.84 -16.87 -14.44
CA GLU A 9 10.86 -15.88 -14.84
C GLU A 9 10.21 -14.67 -15.53
N ASN A 10 9.30 -14.93 -16.48
CA ASN A 10 8.60 -13.88 -17.21
C ASN A 10 7.71 -13.02 -16.30
N LEU A 11 7.04 -13.65 -15.32
CA LEU A 11 6.26 -12.92 -14.33
C LEU A 11 7.17 -12.04 -13.46
N CYS A 12 8.31 -12.56 -13.00
CA CYS A 12 9.27 -11.80 -12.21
C CYS A 12 9.81 -10.58 -12.97
N LYS A 13 10.12 -10.75 -14.27
CA LYS A 13 10.55 -9.64 -15.15
C LYS A 13 9.45 -8.59 -15.30
N LEU A 14 8.23 -9.01 -15.62
CA LEU A 14 7.08 -8.10 -15.74
C LEU A 14 6.82 -7.33 -14.44
N MET A 15 6.85 -8.03 -13.29
CA MET A 15 6.67 -7.38 -11.99
C MET A 15 7.79 -6.38 -11.70
N LYS A 16 9.05 -6.69 -12.06
CA LYS A 16 10.17 -5.75 -11.91
C LYS A 16 10.01 -4.53 -12.81
N GLU A 17 9.50 -4.68 -14.03
CA GLU A 17 9.22 -3.56 -14.93
C GLU A 17 8.10 -2.66 -14.41
N ILE A 18 7.00 -3.24 -13.91
CA ILE A 18 5.88 -2.49 -13.32
C ILE A 18 6.31 -1.76 -12.04
N LEU A 19 7.12 -2.42 -11.22
CA LEU A 19 7.55 -1.92 -9.91
C LEU A 19 8.93 -1.25 -9.97
N ASP A 20 9.36 -0.78 -11.15
CA ASP A 20 10.75 -0.44 -11.46
C ASP A 20 11.52 0.26 -10.32
N LYS A 21 11.05 1.44 -9.90
CA LYS A 21 11.68 2.25 -8.85
C LYS A 21 11.31 1.83 -7.43
N LYS A 22 10.37 0.90 -7.28
CA LYS A 22 9.83 0.46 -5.98
C LYS A 22 10.57 -0.77 -5.42
N VAL A 23 11.10 -1.63 -6.29
CA VAL A 23 11.86 -2.83 -5.89
C VAL A 23 13.15 -2.98 -6.68
N GLU A 24 14.22 -3.39 -5.99
CA GLU A 24 15.50 -3.69 -6.62
C GLU A 24 15.46 -5.05 -7.35
N LYS A 25 14.73 -6.03 -6.79
CA LYS A 25 14.67 -7.40 -7.33
C LYS A 25 13.33 -8.06 -7.05
N VAL A 26 12.86 -8.87 -7.99
CA VAL A 26 11.73 -9.80 -7.81
C VAL A 26 12.26 -11.23 -7.95
N THR A 27 11.92 -12.12 -7.04
CA THR A 27 12.38 -13.52 -7.07
C THR A 27 11.37 -14.47 -6.47
N ILE A 28 11.44 -15.75 -6.84
CA ILE A 28 10.61 -16.77 -6.19
C ILE A 28 11.16 -17.10 -4.79
N SER A 29 10.27 -17.49 -3.90
CA SER A 29 10.62 -17.87 -2.54
C SER A 29 9.98 -19.19 -2.14
N ASN A 30 10.71 -19.97 -1.35
CA ASN A 30 10.26 -21.20 -0.73
C ASN A 30 9.98 -21.01 0.77
N ARG A 31 10.23 -19.81 1.32
CA ARG A 31 10.00 -19.53 2.75
C ARG A 31 8.54 -19.16 3.04
N LEU A 32 7.78 -18.84 1.98
CA LEU A 32 6.39 -18.44 2.04
C LEU A 32 5.51 -19.68 1.95
N VAL A 33 4.57 -19.82 2.89
CA VAL A 33 3.63 -20.94 2.92
C VAL A 33 2.23 -20.44 2.56
N SER A 34 1.63 -19.61 3.40
CA SER A 34 0.27 -19.09 3.21
C SER A 34 0.21 -17.77 2.43
N SER A 35 1.29 -16.99 2.44
CA SER A 35 1.30 -15.66 1.82
C SER A 35 1.69 -15.73 0.34
N PRO A 36 1.05 -14.94 -0.54
CA PRO A 36 1.39 -14.89 -1.97
C PRO A 36 2.73 -14.23 -2.24
N CYS A 37 3.15 -13.26 -1.42
CA CYS A 37 4.42 -12.58 -1.54
C CYS A 37 4.82 -11.89 -0.22
N CYS A 38 6.08 -11.48 -0.11
CA CYS A 38 6.56 -10.64 0.99
C CYS A 38 7.65 -9.67 0.51
N ILE A 39 7.86 -8.60 1.28
CA ILE A 39 8.97 -7.68 1.07
C ILE A 39 10.10 -8.02 2.02
N VAL A 40 11.28 -8.25 1.45
CA VAL A 40 12.52 -8.41 2.21
C VAL A 40 13.47 -7.26 1.89
N THR A 41 14.30 -6.89 2.85
CA THR A 41 15.35 -5.90 2.65
C THR A 41 16.68 -6.58 2.41
N SER A 42 17.58 -5.92 1.70
CA SER A 42 18.97 -6.39 1.57
C SER A 42 19.61 -6.53 2.96
N THR A 43 20.58 -7.44 3.11
CA THR A 43 21.28 -7.70 4.39
C THR A 43 21.97 -6.47 4.98
N TYR A 44 22.28 -5.46 4.15
CA TYR A 44 22.87 -4.18 4.56
C TYR A 44 21.86 -3.03 4.57
N GLY A 45 20.59 -3.31 4.25
CA GLY A 45 19.50 -2.34 4.26
C GLY A 45 18.85 -2.21 5.64
N TRP A 46 18.12 -1.12 5.84
CA TRP A 46 17.32 -0.94 7.05
C TRP A 46 16.15 -1.93 7.07
N THR A 47 15.94 -2.60 8.20
CA THR A 47 14.73 -3.40 8.42
C THR A 47 13.50 -2.50 8.44
N ALA A 48 12.30 -3.07 8.28
CA ALA A 48 11.04 -2.29 8.33
C ALA A 48 10.90 -1.47 9.62
N ASN A 49 11.34 -2.02 10.75
CA ASN A 49 11.34 -1.31 12.03
C ASN A 49 12.37 -0.16 12.06
N MET A 50 13.56 -0.40 11.52
CA MET A 50 14.62 0.60 11.42
C MET A 50 14.24 1.74 10.48
N GLU A 51 13.62 1.44 9.33
CA GLU A 51 13.11 2.45 8.39
C GLU A 51 12.09 3.38 9.07
N ARG A 52 11.20 2.82 9.91
CA ARG A 52 10.22 3.61 10.67
C ARG A 52 10.89 4.57 11.66
N ILE A 53 11.86 4.09 12.43
CA ILE A 53 12.59 4.90 13.42
C ILE A 53 13.41 5.99 12.73
N MET A 54 14.15 5.63 11.68
CA MET A 54 15.03 6.56 10.96
C MET A 54 14.25 7.61 10.18
N LYS A 55 13.10 7.26 9.59
CA LYS A 55 12.21 8.23 8.91
C LYS A 55 11.73 9.31 9.88
N ALA A 56 11.57 8.99 11.16
CA ALA A 56 11.18 9.95 12.19
C ALA A 56 12.34 10.84 12.69
N THR A 57 13.61 10.44 12.49
CA THR A 57 14.77 11.12 13.10
C THR A 57 15.75 11.76 12.11
N MET A 58 16.06 11.12 10.98
CA MET A 58 17.14 11.55 10.07
C MET A 58 16.69 11.94 8.66
N GLY A 59 15.41 11.83 8.33
CA GLY A 59 14.92 12.09 6.98
C GLY A 59 15.31 10.99 5.97
N TYR A 60 14.77 11.11 4.77
CA TYR A 60 14.46 10.01 3.83
C TYR A 60 15.69 9.23 3.33
N MET A 61 15.91 8.02 3.86
CA MET A 61 16.73 6.98 3.21
C MET A 61 15.84 5.77 2.94
N MET A 62 15.63 5.47 1.66
CA MET A 62 14.84 4.31 1.23
C MET A 62 15.70 3.05 1.25
N ALA A 63 15.30 2.05 2.04
CA ALA A 63 15.94 0.75 1.96
C ALA A 63 15.65 0.12 0.59
N LYS A 64 16.65 -0.54 0.03
CA LYS A 64 16.44 -1.33 -1.19
C LYS A 64 15.61 -2.57 -0.85
N LYS A 65 14.43 -2.64 -1.46
CA LYS A 65 13.40 -3.67 -1.21
C LYS A 65 13.47 -4.75 -2.29
N HIS A 66 13.35 -6.00 -1.89
CA HIS A 66 13.18 -7.14 -2.78
C HIS A 66 11.80 -7.76 -2.56
N LEU A 67 11.10 -8.06 -3.65
CA LEU A 67 9.84 -8.77 -3.62
C LEU A 67 10.07 -10.26 -3.81
N GLU A 68 9.69 -11.04 -2.82
CA GLU A 68 9.70 -12.50 -2.88
C GLU A 68 8.27 -13.00 -3.17
N ILE A 69 8.10 -13.85 -4.19
CA ILE A 69 6.79 -14.41 -4.58
C ILE A 69 6.70 -15.90 -4.26
N ASN A 70 5.51 -16.35 -3.82
CA ASN A 70 5.23 -17.74 -3.52
C ASN A 70 4.67 -18.45 -4.77
N HIS A 71 5.47 -19.33 -5.36
CA HIS A 71 5.11 -20.04 -6.59
C HIS A 71 3.98 -21.07 -6.40
N ASP A 72 3.71 -21.52 -5.18
CA ASP A 72 2.63 -22.46 -4.86
C ASP A 72 1.30 -21.77 -4.56
N HIS A 73 1.30 -20.43 -4.44
CA HIS A 73 0.10 -19.69 -4.10
C HIS A 73 -0.82 -19.48 -5.32
N PRO A 74 -2.14 -19.78 -5.24
CA PRO A 74 -3.05 -19.71 -6.38
C PRO A 74 -3.10 -18.33 -7.03
N ILE A 75 -3.07 -17.25 -6.23
CA ILE A 75 -2.99 -15.86 -6.75
C ILE A 75 -1.80 -15.67 -7.68
N VAL A 76 -0.62 -16.21 -7.34
CA VAL A 76 0.60 -16.02 -8.14
C VAL A 76 0.55 -16.83 -9.43
N GLU A 77 0.01 -18.05 -9.38
CA GLU A 77 -0.21 -18.85 -10.59
C GLU A 77 -1.24 -18.23 -11.53
N THR A 78 -2.38 -17.75 -11.01
CA THR A 78 -3.39 -17.05 -11.81
C THR A 78 -2.84 -15.75 -12.40
N LEU A 79 -2.05 -15.00 -11.63
CA LEU A 79 -1.39 -13.79 -12.11
C LEU A 79 -0.41 -14.10 -13.25
N ARG A 80 0.35 -15.19 -13.15
CA ARG A 80 1.24 -15.67 -14.22
C ARG A 80 0.46 -15.95 -15.51
N GLN A 81 -0.61 -16.73 -15.42
CA GLN A 81 -1.45 -17.08 -16.59
C GLN A 81 -2.06 -15.83 -17.24
N LYS A 82 -2.55 -14.90 -16.42
CA LYS A 82 -3.14 -13.64 -16.91
C LYS A 82 -2.11 -12.73 -17.56
N ALA A 83 -0.90 -12.67 -16.99
CA ALA A 83 0.23 -11.95 -17.58
C ALA A 83 0.69 -12.58 -18.90
N GLU A 84 0.62 -13.90 -19.07
CA GLU A 84 0.94 -14.56 -20.34
C GLU A 84 -0.08 -14.26 -21.43
N ALA A 85 -1.36 -14.20 -21.07
CA ALA A 85 -2.45 -13.87 -21.99
C ALA A 85 -2.46 -12.38 -22.40
N ASP A 86 -2.18 -11.48 -21.45
CA ASP A 86 -2.18 -10.03 -21.70
C ASP A 86 -1.15 -9.30 -20.82
N LYS A 87 0.08 -9.21 -21.33
CA LYS A 87 1.22 -8.55 -20.65
C LYS A 87 1.01 -7.05 -20.42
N ASN A 88 0.20 -6.40 -21.25
CA ASN A 88 -0.03 -4.96 -21.20
C ASN A 88 -1.36 -4.58 -20.56
N GLY A 89 -2.15 -5.58 -20.15
CA GLY A 89 -3.44 -5.40 -19.50
C GLY A 89 -3.33 -4.50 -18.29
N LYS A 90 -4.11 -3.42 -18.29
CA LYS A 90 -4.23 -2.50 -17.15
C LYS A 90 -4.55 -3.25 -15.86
N ALA A 91 -5.41 -4.26 -15.95
CA ALA A 91 -5.77 -5.12 -14.81
C ALA A 91 -4.57 -5.87 -14.21
N VAL A 92 -3.65 -6.39 -15.05
CA VAL A 92 -2.44 -7.09 -14.55
C VAL A 92 -1.52 -6.10 -13.83
N LYS A 93 -1.33 -4.91 -14.39
CA LYS A 93 -0.53 -3.85 -13.77
C LYS A 93 -1.12 -3.42 -12.42
N ASP A 94 -2.42 -3.17 -12.38
CA ASP A 94 -3.12 -2.79 -11.15
C ASP A 94 -3.01 -3.89 -10.08
N LEU A 95 -3.18 -5.17 -10.45
CA LEU A 95 -3.04 -6.30 -9.53
C LEU A 95 -1.61 -6.44 -9.00
N VAL A 96 -0.58 -6.28 -9.83
CA VAL A 96 0.83 -6.33 -9.40
C VAL A 96 1.14 -5.23 -8.40
N VAL A 97 0.68 -4.00 -8.64
CA VAL A 97 0.90 -2.88 -7.73
C VAL A 97 0.15 -3.10 -6.41
N LEU A 98 -1.10 -3.57 -6.47
CA LEU A 98 -1.88 -3.87 -5.26
C LEU A 98 -1.23 -4.98 -4.43
N LEU A 99 -0.76 -6.05 -5.08
CA LEU A 99 -0.08 -7.16 -4.44
C LEU A 99 1.20 -6.67 -3.74
N PHE A 100 1.97 -5.80 -4.40
CA PHE A 100 3.17 -5.18 -3.82
C PHE A 100 2.88 -4.30 -2.60
N GLU A 101 1.89 -3.41 -2.68
CA GLU A 101 1.53 -2.53 -1.56
C GLU A 101 0.98 -3.31 -0.36
N THR A 102 0.22 -4.38 -0.62
CA THR A 102 -0.25 -5.30 0.42
C THR A 102 0.93 -6.04 1.06
N ALA A 103 1.92 -6.44 0.26
CA ALA A 103 3.16 -7.06 0.75
C ALA A 103 3.98 -6.09 1.61
N LEU A 104 4.06 -4.80 1.23
CA LEU A 104 4.73 -3.77 2.02
C LEU A 104 4.08 -3.65 3.40
N LEU A 105 2.76 -3.52 3.44
CA LEU A 105 2.00 -3.35 4.68
C LEU A 105 2.16 -4.56 5.60
N SER A 106 1.94 -5.77 5.06
CA SER A 106 2.08 -7.02 5.83
C SER A 106 3.52 -7.29 6.29
N SER A 107 4.53 -6.77 5.57
CA SER A 107 5.94 -6.85 5.97
C SER A 107 6.37 -5.72 6.91
N GLY A 108 5.45 -4.85 7.33
CA GLY A 108 5.68 -3.80 8.34
C GLY A 108 6.24 -2.49 7.82
N PHE A 109 6.28 -2.30 6.50
CA PHE A 109 6.68 -1.03 5.86
C PHE A 109 5.50 -0.07 5.77
N SER A 110 5.81 1.22 5.70
CA SER A 110 4.81 2.26 5.44
C SER A 110 4.52 2.39 3.95
N LEU A 111 3.26 2.70 3.62
CA LEU A 111 2.88 3.11 2.27
C LEU A 111 3.38 4.53 1.99
N GLU A 112 3.80 4.79 0.76
CA GLU A 112 4.20 6.13 0.31
C GLU A 112 2.97 7.02 0.09
N ASP A 113 1.92 6.45 -0.52
CA ASP A 113 0.66 7.13 -0.80
C ASP A 113 -0.52 6.21 -0.43
N PRO A 114 -1.03 6.33 0.81
CA PRO A 114 -2.19 5.57 1.26
C PRO A 114 -3.48 5.85 0.48
N GLN A 115 -3.62 7.04 -0.10
CA GLN A 115 -4.83 7.43 -0.84
C GLN A 115 -4.89 6.73 -2.19
N THR A 116 -3.77 6.69 -2.92
CA THR A 116 -3.66 5.93 -4.16
C THR A 116 -3.87 4.43 -3.93
N HIS A 117 -3.37 3.88 -2.81
CA HIS A 117 -3.63 2.48 -2.44
C HIS A 117 -5.13 2.23 -2.19
N SER A 118 -5.77 3.09 -1.40
CA SER A 118 -7.21 2.99 -1.10
C SER A 118 -8.07 3.06 -2.36
N ASN A 119 -7.77 3.99 -3.28
CA ASN A 119 -8.46 4.10 -4.57
C ASN A 119 -8.36 2.82 -5.40
N ARG A 120 -7.20 2.15 -5.37
CA ARG A 120 -7.01 0.87 -6.06
C ARG A 120 -7.81 -0.26 -5.42
N ILE A 121 -7.89 -0.31 -4.09
CA ILE A 121 -8.76 -1.24 -3.37
C ILE A 121 -10.23 -1.00 -3.74
N TYR A 122 -10.70 0.26 -3.70
CA TYR A 122 -12.08 0.60 -4.06
C TYR A 122 -12.41 0.18 -5.49
N ARG A 123 -11.48 0.35 -6.43
CA ARG A 123 -11.64 -0.16 -7.80
C ARG A 123 -11.78 -1.68 -7.85
N MET A 124 -11.00 -2.44 -7.08
CA MET A 124 -11.15 -3.89 -7.01
C MET A 124 -12.47 -4.31 -6.37
N ILE A 125 -12.94 -3.58 -5.36
CA ILE A 125 -14.25 -3.82 -4.73
C ILE A 125 -15.37 -3.56 -5.74
N LYS A 126 -15.32 -2.44 -6.48
CA LYS A 126 -16.28 -2.14 -7.56
C LYS A 126 -16.35 -3.27 -8.58
N LEU A 127 -15.20 -3.73 -9.07
CA LEU A 127 -15.12 -4.86 -10.01
C LEU A 127 -15.68 -6.16 -9.42
N GLY A 128 -15.41 -6.44 -8.14
CA GLY A 128 -15.94 -7.62 -7.45
C GLY A 128 -17.45 -7.59 -7.22
N LEU A 129 -18.03 -6.39 -7.11
CA LEU A 129 -19.46 -6.16 -6.99
C LEU A 129 -20.17 -5.96 -8.35
N GLY A 130 -19.41 -5.90 -9.45
CA GLY A 130 -19.96 -5.65 -10.80
C GLY A 130 -20.44 -4.21 -11.01
N ILE A 131 -19.88 -3.25 -10.29
CA ILE A 131 -20.18 -1.81 -10.45
C ILE A 131 -19.28 -1.25 -11.55
N ASP A 132 -19.89 -0.70 -12.61
CA ASP A 132 -19.16 -0.08 -13.72
C ASP A 132 -18.48 1.24 -13.28
N GLU A 133 -17.30 1.54 -13.84
CA GLU A 133 -16.52 2.73 -13.45
C GLU A 133 -17.25 4.05 -13.73
N ASP A 134 -18.27 4.03 -14.59
CA ASP A 134 -19.06 5.19 -15.02
C ASP A 134 -20.31 5.46 -14.13
N GLU A 135 -20.69 4.57 -13.20
CA GLU A 135 -21.88 4.77 -12.35
C GLU A 135 -21.66 5.71 -11.15
N VAL A 136 -20.44 6.21 -10.95
CA VAL A 136 -20.10 7.09 -9.81
C VAL A 136 -19.35 8.34 -10.27
N THR A 137 -19.99 9.09 -11.17
CA THR A 137 -19.87 10.55 -11.21
C THR A 137 -21.12 11.18 -10.61
N ALA A 138 -21.32 11.00 -9.31
CA ALA A 138 -22.16 11.86 -8.52
C ALA A 138 -21.58 11.87 -7.10
N GLU A 139 -21.35 13.07 -6.59
CA GLU A 139 -20.85 13.39 -5.25
C GLU A 139 -19.33 13.41 -5.10
N GLU A 140 -18.74 14.54 -5.53
CA GLU A 140 -17.67 15.15 -4.75
C GLU A 140 -18.16 15.32 -3.31
N PRO A 141 -17.44 14.84 -2.28
CA PRO A 141 -17.57 15.44 -0.98
C PRO A 141 -16.88 16.80 -1.06
N SER A 142 -17.73 17.81 -1.20
CA SER A 142 -17.48 19.22 -0.95
C SER A 142 -16.35 19.42 0.07
N ALA A 143 -15.32 20.13 -0.36
CA ALA A 143 -14.40 20.81 0.54
C ALA A 143 -15.18 21.84 1.38
N ALA A 144 -15.50 21.49 2.62
CA ALA A 144 -15.71 22.44 3.71
C ALA A 144 -15.79 21.66 5.04
N VAL A 145 -14.71 21.64 5.79
CA VAL A 145 -14.82 21.65 7.26
C VAL A 145 -14.81 23.13 7.64
N PRO A 146 -15.94 23.74 8.03
CA PRO A 146 -15.88 24.91 8.89
C PRO A 146 -15.57 24.37 10.28
N ASP A 147 -14.35 24.61 10.76
CA ASP A 147 -14.02 24.56 12.18
C ASP A 147 -14.77 25.72 12.87
N GLU A 148 -16.07 25.56 13.08
CA GLU A 148 -16.84 26.36 14.02
C GLU A 148 -16.85 25.63 15.36
N ILE A 149 -15.85 25.94 16.19
CA ILE A 149 -15.93 25.71 17.63
C ILE A 149 -17.00 26.69 18.14
N PRO A 150 -18.14 26.23 18.69
CA PRO A 150 -19.11 27.16 19.28
C PRO A 150 -18.46 27.80 20.52
N PRO A 151 -18.53 29.13 20.69
CA PRO A 151 -18.14 29.76 21.94
C PRO A 151 -19.16 29.37 22.99
N LEU A 152 -18.74 28.66 24.04
CA LEU A 152 -19.55 28.53 25.23
C LEU A 152 -19.57 29.87 25.95
N GLU A 153 -20.75 30.47 25.96
CA GLU A 153 -21.10 31.73 26.62
C GLU A 153 -20.75 31.72 28.12
N GLY A 154 -20.44 32.92 28.61
CA GLY A 154 -19.91 33.18 29.93
C GLY A 154 -20.88 32.95 31.08
N ASP A 155 -20.28 32.70 32.24
CA ASP A 155 -20.89 32.91 33.55
C ASP A 155 -20.19 34.15 34.15
N GLU A 156 -20.67 35.34 33.79
CA GLU A 156 -20.51 36.54 34.60
C GLU A 156 -21.83 36.75 35.34
N ASP A 157 -21.86 36.54 36.66
CA ASP A 157 -22.58 37.46 37.54
C ASP A 157 -22.09 37.42 39.00
N ALA A 158 -22.25 38.59 39.62
CA ALA A 158 -22.27 38.87 41.06
C ALA A 158 -20.93 39.20 41.77
N SER A 159 -20.51 40.44 41.53
CA SER A 159 -19.97 41.40 42.52
C SER A 159 -20.15 41.02 44.00
N ARG A 160 -19.08 41.15 44.80
CA ARG A 160 -19.12 41.94 46.04
C ARG A 160 -17.72 42.36 46.51
N LYS A 161 -17.48 43.67 46.46
CA LYS A 161 -16.40 44.37 47.17
C LYS A 161 -16.59 44.19 48.68
N GLU A 162 -15.51 43.93 49.42
CA GLU A 162 -15.40 44.37 50.81
C GLU A 162 -13.90 44.56 51.14
N GLU A 163 -13.50 45.82 51.28
CA GLU A 163 -12.28 46.26 51.97
C GLU A 163 -12.45 45.95 53.47
N VAL A 164 -11.42 45.42 54.16
CA VAL A 164 -11.18 45.74 55.58
C VAL A 164 -9.68 45.58 55.92
N ASP A 165 -9.10 46.71 56.33
CA ASP A 165 -7.88 47.03 57.12
C ASP A 165 -6.48 46.54 56.69
#